data_AF-A0A355GSD2-F1
#
_entry.id   AF-A0A355GSD2-F1
#
_cell.length_a   1.000
_cell.length_b   1.000
_cell.length_c   1.000
_cell.angle_alpha   90.00
_cell.angle_beta   90.00
_cell.angle_gamma   90.00
#
_symmetry.space_group_name_H-M   'P 1'
#
loop_
_entity.id
_entity.type
_entity.pdbx_description
1 polymer ?
#
loop_
_entity_poly.entity_id
_entity_poly.type
_entity_poly.pdbx_seq_one_letter_code
_entity_poly.pdbx_strand_id
1 'polypeptide(L)'
;AESGRPGSGSGSSGRQGKDMVIPVPQGTMVIDEAGRVLADLVQPNQRYIAARGGRGGRGNIHFANATRQAPGFAERGEPAEEKAVTLELKLLADVG
;
A
#
# COMPACT_ATOMS: atom_id res chain seq x y z
N ALA A 1 0.13 6.33 5.04
CA ALA A 1 -0.45 6.53 3.69
C ALA A 1 -1.82 7.18 3.84
N GLU A 2 -2.31 7.88 2.82
CA GLU A 2 -3.67 8.46 2.84
C GLU A 2 -4.71 7.39 2.46
N SER A 3 -5.90 7.42 3.06
CA SER A 3 -7.01 6.57 2.62
C SER A 3 -7.51 6.98 1.23
N GLY A 4 -7.93 6.01 0.42
CA GLY A 4 -8.68 6.28 -0.79
C GLY A 4 -10.03 6.96 -0.48
N ARG A 5 -10.56 7.71 -1.43
CA ARG A 5 -11.92 8.28 -1.32
C ARG A 5 -12.95 7.31 -1.88
N PRO A 6 -14.19 7.32 -1.36
CA PRO A 6 -15.27 6.56 -1.96
C PRO A 6 -15.61 7.09 -3.36
N GLY A 7 -16.16 6.24 -4.22
CA GLY A 7 -16.83 6.68 -5.44
C GLY A 7 -18.07 7.51 -5.11
N SER A 8 -18.56 8.24 -6.11
CA SER A 8 -19.78 9.04 -6.01
C SER A 8 -20.78 8.67 -7.10
N GLY A 9 -21.95 9.32 -7.10
CA GLY A 9 -22.95 9.15 -8.15
C GLY A 9 -22.40 9.44 -9.55
N SER A 10 -23.21 9.13 -10.57
CA SER A 10 -22.87 9.37 -11.99
C SER A 10 -21.66 8.59 -12.50
N GLY A 11 -21.39 7.41 -11.93
CA GLY A 11 -20.28 6.54 -12.36
C GLY A 11 -18.89 7.05 -12.01
N SER A 12 -18.80 7.98 -11.06
CA SER A 12 -17.53 8.54 -10.60
C SER A 12 -16.80 7.58 -9.67
N SER A 13 -15.59 7.18 -10.06
CA SER A 13 -14.71 6.37 -9.22
C SER A 13 -14.00 7.23 -8.18
N GLY A 14 -13.81 6.66 -6.99
CA GLY A 14 -13.09 7.32 -5.90
C GLY A 14 -11.61 7.47 -6.17
N ARG A 15 -10.98 8.52 -5.63
CA ARG A 15 -9.54 8.77 -5.79
C ARG A 15 -8.71 7.76 -4.99
N GLN A 16 -7.62 7.28 -5.57
CA GLN A 16 -6.62 6.51 -4.82
C GLN A 16 -5.93 7.37 -3.76
N GLY A 17 -5.66 6.77 -2.60
CA GLY A 17 -4.86 7.39 -1.55
C GLY A 17 -3.43 7.60 -2.00
N LYS A 18 -2.76 8.62 -1.46
CA LYS A 18 -1.34 8.86 -1.73
C LYS A 18 -0.45 7.92 -0.93
N ASP A 19 0.60 7.45 -1.58
CA ASP A 19 1.68 6.72 -0.94
C ASP A 19 2.38 7.61 0.10
N MET A 20 2.86 6.97 1.16
CA MET A 20 3.73 7.60 2.16
C MET A 20 5.11 6.99 2.04
N VAL A 21 6.10 7.83 1.78
CA VAL A 21 7.50 7.42 1.63
C VAL A 21 8.24 7.75 2.91
N ILE A 22 8.92 6.76 3.49
CA ILE A 22 9.81 6.94 4.65
C ILE A 22 11.24 6.92 4.12
N PRO A 23 11.95 8.06 4.07
CA PRO A 23 13.35 8.07 3.68
C PRO A 23 14.20 7.43 4.78
N VAL A 24 15.15 6.59 4.38
CA VAL A 24 16.08 5.90 5.29
C VAL A 24 17.51 6.02 4.74
N PRO A 25 18.54 5.90 5.59
CA PRO A 25 19.93 5.87 5.13
C PRO A 25 20.22 4.64 4.25
N GLN A 26 21.27 4.73 3.44
CA GLN A 26 21.79 3.57 2.71
C GLN A 26 22.34 2.54 3.69
N GLY A 27 22.14 1.26 3.40
CA GLY A 27 22.48 0.16 4.31
C GLY A 27 21.43 -0.12 5.39
N THR A 28 20.20 0.40 5.23
CA THR A 28 19.08 0.08 6.12
C THR A 28 18.48 -1.27 5.77
N MET A 29 18.43 -2.18 6.74
CA MET A 29 17.66 -3.42 6.67
C MET A 29 16.24 -3.22 7.19
N VAL A 30 15.29 -3.89 6.55
CA VAL A 30 13.90 -4.00 6.99
C VAL A 30 13.67 -5.41 7.50
N ILE A 31 13.29 -5.54 8.77
CA ILE A 31 13.14 -6.83 9.47
C ILE A 31 11.70 -6.98 9.94
N ASP A 32 11.08 -8.16 9.76
CA ASP A 32 9.75 -8.43 10.32
C ASP A 32 9.80 -8.78 11.83
N GLU A 33 8.62 -8.87 12.45
CA GLU A 33 8.49 -9.25 13.86
C GLU A 33 9.05 -10.64 14.20
N ALA A 34 9.18 -11.51 13.20
CA ALA A 34 9.79 -12.84 13.36
C ALA A 34 11.32 -12.81 13.21
N GLY A 35 11.93 -11.62 13.05
CA GLY A 35 13.37 -11.44 12.89
C GLY A 35 13.88 -11.74 11.47
N ARG A 36 13.00 -11.90 10.47
CA ARG A 36 13.40 -12.20 9.09
C ARG A 36 13.71 -10.91 8.35
N VAL A 37 14.84 -10.88 7.65
CA VAL A 37 15.19 -9.77 6.78
C VAL A 37 14.30 -9.80 5.53
N LEU A 38 13.49 -8.75 5.37
CA LEU A 38 12.58 -8.58 4.26
C LEU A 38 13.24 -7.86 3.08
N ALA A 39 14.13 -6.90 3.38
CA ALA A 39 14.86 -6.12 2.41
C ALA A 39 16.15 -5.55 3.01
N ASP A 40 17.16 -5.36 2.16
CA ASP A 40 18.38 -4.62 2.46
C ASP A 40 18.52 -3.48 1.44
N LEU A 41 18.47 -2.23 1.92
CA LEU A 41 18.40 -1.02 1.11
C LEU A 41 19.79 -0.40 0.94
N VAL A 42 20.60 -1.00 0.07
CA VAL A 42 22.02 -0.64 -0.11
C VAL A 42 22.27 0.30 -1.29
N GLN A 43 21.35 0.39 -2.25
CA GLN A 43 21.53 1.23 -3.43
C GLN A 43 20.82 2.58 -3.29
N PRO A 44 21.37 3.67 -3.86
CA PRO A 44 20.67 4.94 -3.96
C PRO A 44 19.30 4.79 -4.64
N ASN A 45 18.28 5.47 -4.12
CA ASN A 45 16.90 5.44 -4.61
C ASN A 45 16.20 4.07 -4.58
N GLN A 46 16.81 3.05 -3.97
CA GLN A 46 16.16 1.76 -3.77
C GLN A 46 14.92 1.93 -2.88
N ARG A 47 13.83 1.27 -3.24
CA ARG A 47 12.55 1.33 -2.50
C ARG A 47 12.07 -0.07 -2.17
N TYR A 48 11.46 -0.21 -1.00
CA TYR A 48 10.75 -1.41 -0.58
C TYR A 48 9.33 -1.02 -0.17
N ILE A 49 8.35 -1.79 -0.64
CA ILE A 49 6.95 -1.61 -0.23
C ILE A 49 6.76 -2.39 1.06
N ALA A 50 6.80 -1.68 2.19
CA ALA A 50 6.65 -2.28 3.52
C ALA A 50 5.20 -2.70 3.84
N ALA A 51 4.23 -1.99 3.28
CA ALA A 51 2.81 -2.28 3.41
C ALA A 51 2.05 -1.74 2.18
N ARG A 52 1.20 -2.58 1.57
CA ARG A 52 0.33 -2.16 0.46
C ARG A 52 -0.97 -1.53 0.95
N GLY A 53 -1.40 -0.48 0.26
CA GLY A 53 -2.74 0.06 0.44
C GLY A 53 -3.81 -0.94 0.00
N GLY A 54 -5.00 -0.84 0.59
CA GLY A 54 -6.15 -1.67 0.24
C GLY A 54 -6.71 -1.33 -1.15
N ARG A 55 -7.31 -2.32 -1.81
CA ARG A 55 -7.96 -2.11 -3.12
C ARG A 55 -9.25 -1.31 -2.96
N GLY A 56 -9.49 -0.37 -3.87
CA GLY A 56 -10.78 0.32 -3.97
C GLY A 56 -11.94 -0.65 -4.24
N GLY A 57 -13.10 -0.37 -3.65
CA GLY A 57 -14.34 -1.12 -3.90
C GLY A 57 -14.88 -0.88 -5.31
N ARG A 58 -15.78 -1.77 -5.78
CA ARG A 58 -16.43 -1.63 -7.09
C ARG A 58 -17.85 -1.10 -6.91
N GLY A 59 -18.16 -0.01 -7.61
CA GLY A 59 -19.52 0.54 -7.67
C GLY A 59 -20.51 -0.38 -8.40
N ASN A 60 -21.81 -0.11 -8.22
CA ASN A 60 -22.88 -0.93 -8.78
C ASN A 60 -22.85 -1.07 -10.32
N ILE A 61 -22.32 -0.07 -11.03
CA ILE A 61 -22.17 -0.11 -12.50
C ILE A 61 -21.34 -1.31 -12.96
N HIS A 62 -20.34 -1.74 -12.18
CA HIS A 62 -19.54 -2.93 -12.50
C HIS A 62 -20.35 -4.23 -12.45
N PHE A 63 -21.51 -4.23 -11.80
CA PHE A 63 -22.38 -5.39 -11.63
C PHE A 63 -23.63 -5.34 -12.52
N ALA A 64 -23.79 -4.28 -13.33
CA ALA A 64 -24.91 -4.15 -14.23
C ALA A 64 -24.80 -5.17 -15.38
N ASN A 65 -25.92 -5.81 -15.71
CA ASN A 65 -26.00 -6.75 -16.84
C ASN A 65 -27.37 -6.65 -17.53
N ALA A 66 -27.56 -7.37 -18.64
CA ALA A 66 -28.78 -7.30 -19.46
C ALA A 66 -30.09 -7.45 -18.63
N THR A 67 -30.06 -8.30 -17.61
CA THR A 67 -31.21 -8.56 -16.72
C THR A 67 -31.28 -7.64 -15.49
N ARG A 68 -30.19 -7.01 -15.09
CA ARG A 68 -30.08 -6.16 -13.89
C ARG A 68 -29.39 -4.85 -14.26
N GLN A 69 -30.17 -3.91 -14.76
CA GLN A 69 -29.68 -2.61 -15.22
C GLN A 69 -29.31 -1.66 -14.07
N ALA A 70 -29.93 -1.82 -12.89
CA ALA A 70 -29.65 -1.01 -11.70
C ALA A 70 -29.42 -1.89 -10.46
N PRO A 71 -28.23 -2.49 -10.31
CA PRO A 71 -27.89 -3.27 -9.11
C PRO A 71 -27.93 -2.40 -7.84
N GLY A 72 -28.58 -2.90 -6.79
CA GLY A 72 -28.69 -2.25 -5.49
C GLY A 72 -27.53 -2.55 -4.52
N PHE A 73 -26.44 -3.12 -5.03
CA PHE A 73 -25.29 -3.53 -4.22
C PHE A 73 -23.97 -3.06 -4.87
N ALA A 74 -22.94 -2.97 -4.04
CA ALA A 74 -21.58 -2.60 -4.42
C ALA A 74 -20.58 -3.41 -3.59
N GLU A 75 -19.37 -3.55 -4.10
CA GLU A 75 -18.26 -4.21 -3.41
C GLU A 75 -17.51 -3.18 -2.57
N ARG A 76 -17.29 -3.47 -1.27
CA ARG A 76 -16.47 -2.62 -0.40
C ARG A 76 -15.00 -2.73 -0.80
N GLY A 77 -14.21 -1.70 -0.46
CA GLY A 77 -12.76 -1.77 -0.61
C GLY A 77 -12.16 -2.86 0.28
N GLU A 78 -11.03 -3.40 -0.16
CA GLU A 78 -10.24 -4.35 0.61
C GLU A 78 -9.45 -3.60 1.70
N PRO A 79 -9.20 -4.23 2.87
CA PRO A 79 -8.37 -3.64 3.89
C PRO A 79 -6.93 -3.44 3.39
N ALA A 80 -6.24 -2.44 3.96
CA ALA A 80 -4.81 -2.26 3.72
C ALA A 80 -4.00 -3.28 4.52
N GLU A 81 -2.77 -3.53 4.07
CA GLU A 81 -1.80 -4.28 4.85
C GLU A 81 -1.31 -3.42 6.02
N GLU A 82 -1.26 -4.01 7.21
CA GLU A 82 -0.60 -3.43 8.37
C GLU A 82 0.55 -4.35 8.78
N LYS A 83 1.73 -3.78 8.99
CA LYS A 83 2.93 -4.55 9.30
C LYS A 83 3.83 -3.75 10.24
N ALA A 84 4.20 -4.36 11.36
CA ALA A 84 5.29 -3.85 12.18
C ALA A 84 6.62 -4.35 11.60
N VAL A 85 7.59 -3.44 11.48
CA VAL A 85 8.94 -3.75 11.00
C VAL A 85 9.97 -3.01 11.84
N THR A 86 11.13 -3.62 12.00
CA THR A 86 12.31 -2.97 12.57
C THR A 86 13.21 -2.49 11.44
N LEU A 87 13.66 -1.24 11.54
CA LEU A 87 14.63 -0.66 10.62
C LEU A 87 15.99 -0.60 11.32
N GLU A 88 16.97 -1.34 10.80
CA GLU A 88 18.30 -1.44 11.37
C GLU A 88 19.34 -0.94 10.36
N LEU A 89 20.15 0.03 10.76
CA LEU A 89 21.24 0.52 9.92
C LEU A 89 22.46 -0.36 10.13
N LYS A 90 22.93 -1.03 9.07
CA LYS A 90 24.25 -1.66 9.09
C LYS A 90 25.30 -0.56 9.05
N LEU A 91 25.86 -0.25 10.22
CA LEU A 91 27.11 0.49 10.30
C LEU A 91 28.23 -0.44 9.86
N LEU A 92 28.64 -0.33 8.59
CA LEU A 92 30.03 -0.55 8.29
C LEU A 92 30.74 0.62 8.96
N ALA A 93 31.57 0.35 9.96
CA ALA A 93 32.39 1.38 10.57
C ALA A 93 33.23 2.01 9.45
N ASP A 94 32.83 3.21 9.00
CA ASP A 94 33.66 4.10 8.18
C ASP A 94 34.78 4.64 9.07
N VAL A 95 35.70 3.74 9.45
CA VAL A 95 37.02 4.10 9.93
C VAL A 95 38.01 3.19 9.21
N GLY A 96 38.53 3.71 8.10
CA GLY A 96 39.64 3.18 7.32
C GLY A 96 40.34 4.35 6.63
#